data_AF-A0A158CI99-F1
#
_entry.id   AF-A0A158CI99-F1
#
_cell.length_a   1.000
_cell.length_b   1.000
_cell.length_c   1.000
_cell.angle_alpha   90.00
_cell.angle_beta   90.00
_cell.angle_gamma   90.00
#
_symmetry.space_group_name_H-M   'P 1'
#
loop_
_entity.id
_entity.type
_entity.pdbx_description
1 polymer ?
#
loop_
_entity_poly.entity_id
_entity_poly.type
_entity_poly.pdbx_seq_one_letter_code
_entity_poly.pdbx_strand_id
1 'polypeptide(L)'
;MGNSYQGRYCGVCEHELPHGYFSLSKRSQTVTGSEPGVVLVSDDEGLTDFCSQGCAEYAEAAISSTLSSPYPGPGQTVPCSLCLRPVDRTSPHVSVSMSEFEDASEPWLVSARVVDERELAVYCHGCAEPRLASMSFDESELGVGA
;
A
#
# COMPACT_ATOMS: atom_id res chain seq x y z
N MET A 1 16.66 21.40 5.82
CA MET A 1 16.58 19.94 6.05
C MET A 1 15.21 19.52 5.61
N GLY A 2 15.11 18.55 4.70
CA GLY A 2 13.82 18.03 4.25
C GLY A 2 13.34 16.91 5.17
N ASN A 3 12.04 16.67 5.19
CA ASN A 3 11.40 15.58 5.93
C ASN A 3 10.48 14.80 4.98
N SER A 4 9.98 13.65 5.44
CA SER A 4 9.20 12.72 4.61
C SER A 4 7.83 13.23 4.14
N TYR A 5 7.38 14.35 4.70
CA TYR A 5 6.08 14.95 4.44
C TYR A 5 6.16 16.27 3.65
N GLN A 6 7.37 16.76 3.33
CA GLN A 6 7.57 18.04 2.65
C GLN A 6 6.97 18.05 1.25
N GLY A 7 6.13 19.05 0.95
CA GLY A 7 5.49 19.23 -0.36
C GLY A 7 4.33 18.28 -0.63
N ARG A 8 3.86 17.54 0.38
CA ARG A 8 2.71 16.64 0.31
C ARG A 8 1.50 17.29 0.97
N TYR A 9 0.32 16.98 0.41
CA TYR A 9 -0.94 17.58 0.81
C TYR A 9 -1.98 16.50 1.08
N CYS A 10 -2.86 16.77 2.04
CA CYS A 10 -3.94 15.87 2.39
C CYS A 10 -4.98 15.78 1.26
N GLY A 11 -5.31 14.56 0.81
CA GLY A 11 -6.33 14.34 -0.22
C GLY A 11 -7.77 14.62 0.22
N VAL A 12 -8.00 14.98 1.49
CA VAL A 12 -9.34 15.30 2.02
C VAL A 12 -9.49 16.80 2.29
N CYS A 13 -8.53 17.40 3.00
CA CYS A 13 -8.63 18.81 3.42
C CYS A 13 -7.65 19.75 2.72
N GLU A 14 -6.81 19.22 1.81
CA GLU A 14 -5.85 19.96 0.99
C GLU A 14 -4.79 20.75 1.79
N HIS A 15 -4.69 20.56 3.10
CA HIS A 15 -3.62 21.12 3.92
C HIS A 15 -2.33 20.33 3.77
N GLU A 16 -1.20 21.02 3.94
CA GLU A 16 0.11 20.37 4.04
C GLU A 16 0.14 19.36 5.19
N LEU A 17 0.88 18.28 4.97
CA LEU A 17 1.07 17.24 5.99
C LEU A 17 1.94 17.81 7.13
N PRO A 18 1.46 17.79 8.39
CA PRO A 18 2.10 18.54 9.47
C PRO A 18 3.25 17.78 10.15
N HIS A 19 3.07 16.48 10.41
CA HIS A 19 4.02 15.54 11.03
C HIS A 19 3.33 14.17 11.13
N GLY A 20 4.02 13.11 10.68
CA GLY A 20 3.34 11.83 10.48
C GLY A 20 2.19 11.95 9.47
N TYR A 21 1.83 10.86 8.82
CA TYR A 21 0.76 10.89 7.83
C TYR A 21 0.22 9.48 7.60
N PHE A 22 -0.98 9.42 7.06
CA PHE A 22 -1.57 8.18 6.58
C PHE A 22 -1.45 8.15 5.07
N SER A 23 -1.10 7.02 4.47
CA SER A 23 -1.03 6.85 3.03
C SER A 23 -1.98 5.74 2.62
N LEU A 24 -2.82 6.02 1.64
CA LEU A 24 -3.54 4.98 0.91
C LEU A 24 -2.67 4.51 -0.24
N SER A 25 -2.41 3.22 -0.33
CA SER A 25 -1.70 2.65 -1.47
C SER A 25 -2.40 1.44 -2.06
N LYS A 26 -2.13 1.22 -3.34
CA LYS A 26 -2.57 0.05 -4.10
C LYS A 26 -1.34 -0.77 -4.44
N ARG A 27 -1.32 -2.03 -4.03
CA ARG A 27 -0.18 -2.92 -4.22
C ARG A 27 -0.55 -4.11 -5.08
N SER A 28 0.37 -4.51 -5.95
CA SER A 28 0.35 -5.83 -6.57
C SER A 28 1.28 -6.72 -5.77
N GLN A 29 0.74 -7.76 -5.13
CA GLN A 29 1.50 -8.56 -4.16
C GLN A 29 1.18 -10.05 -4.24
N THR A 30 2.07 -10.85 -3.66
CA THR A 30 1.92 -12.31 -3.49
C THR A 30 2.35 -12.69 -2.08
N VAL A 31 1.57 -13.52 -1.39
CA VAL A 31 1.91 -14.02 -0.05
C VAL A 31 2.58 -15.39 -0.18
N THR A 32 3.77 -15.53 0.40
CA THR A 32 4.57 -16.75 0.35
C THR A 32 4.83 -17.31 1.75
N GLY A 33 4.94 -18.63 1.88
CA GLY A 33 5.23 -19.31 3.16
C GLY A 33 4.01 -19.60 4.04
N SER A 34 4.25 -20.32 5.14
CA SER A 34 3.30 -20.57 6.23
C SER A 34 3.63 -19.68 7.43
N GLU A 35 2.60 -19.21 8.15
CA GLU A 35 2.65 -18.04 9.04
C GLU A 35 3.87 -17.90 9.98
N PRO A 36 4.42 -16.66 10.16
CA PRO A 36 4.04 -15.45 9.42
C PRO A 36 4.54 -15.52 7.96
N GLY A 37 3.61 -15.32 7.01
CA GLY A 37 3.93 -15.36 5.58
C GLY A 37 4.74 -14.13 5.16
N VAL A 38 5.59 -14.30 4.15
CA VAL A 38 6.36 -13.22 3.52
C VAL A 38 5.53 -12.65 2.37
N VAL A 39 5.26 -11.34 2.41
CA VAL A 39 4.57 -10.63 1.32
C VAL A 39 5.60 -10.10 0.32
N LEU A 40 5.51 -10.55 -0.92
CA LEU A 40 6.30 -10.05 -2.04
C LEU A 40 5.47 -8.98 -2.76
N VAL A 41 5.92 -7.73 -2.72
CA VAL A 41 5.28 -6.60 -3.40
C VAL A 41 6.01 -6.36 -4.72
N SER A 42 5.28 -6.47 -5.83
CA SER A 42 5.80 -6.25 -7.19
C SER A 42 5.60 -4.81 -7.68
N ASP A 43 4.59 -4.13 -7.15
CA ASP A 43 4.23 -2.74 -7.48
C ASP A 43 3.54 -2.13 -6.25
N ASP A 44 3.88 -0.89 -5.91
CA ASP A 44 3.26 -0.11 -4.83
C ASP A 44 2.97 1.31 -5.33
N GLU A 45 1.70 1.57 -5.60
CA GLU A 45 1.21 2.85 -6.11
C GLU A 45 0.56 3.62 -4.95
N GLY A 46 1.23 4.67 -4.48
CA GLY A 46 0.64 5.64 -3.55
C GLY A 46 -0.49 6.40 -4.23
N LEU A 47 -1.71 6.29 -3.70
CA LEU A 47 -2.89 6.93 -4.27
C LEU A 47 -3.07 8.35 -3.71
N THR A 48 -2.98 8.49 -2.40
CA THR A 48 -3.14 9.78 -1.70
C THR A 48 -2.67 9.68 -0.26
N ASP A 49 -2.36 10.83 0.33
CA ASP A 49 -1.99 10.97 1.74
C ASP A 49 -3.04 11.71 2.56
N PHE A 50 -2.99 11.54 3.88
CA PHE A 50 -3.87 12.20 4.83
C PHE A 50 -3.09 12.74 6.02
N CYS A 51 -3.43 13.96 6.43
CA CYS A 51 -2.74 14.69 7.49
C CYS A 51 -3.12 14.27 8.91
N SER A 52 -4.18 13.48 9.08
CA SER A 52 -4.71 13.12 10.39
C SER A 52 -5.52 11.83 10.33
N GLN A 53 -5.66 11.18 11.49
CA GLN A 53 -6.51 10.01 11.64
C GLN A 53 -7.94 10.29 11.19
N GLY A 54 -8.52 11.45 11.53
CA GLY A 54 -9.88 11.80 11.10
C GLY A 54 -10.04 11.91 9.58
N CYS A 55 -9.03 12.41 8.85
CA CYS A 55 -9.06 12.44 7.39
C CYS A 55 -8.89 11.02 6.80
N ALA A 56 -8.03 10.20 7.40
CA ALA A 56 -7.83 8.82 6.99
C ALA A 56 -9.09 7.97 7.22
N GLU A 57 -9.73 8.08 8.39
CA GLU A 57 -10.98 7.40 8.73
C GLU A 57 -12.14 7.85 7.84
N TYR A 58 -12.21 9.14 7.49
CA TYR A 58 -13.19 9.63 6.51
C TYR A 58 -13.01 8.96 5.14
N ALA A 59 -11.77 8.91 4.64
CA ALA A 59 -11.46 8.25 3.37
C ALA A 59 -11.71 6.75 3.43
N GLU A 60 -11.33 6.08 4.52
CA GLU A 60 -11.57 4.67 4.76
C GLU A 60 -13.06 4.34 4.77
N ALA A 61 -13.88 5.15 5.44
CA ALA A 61 -15.34 5.00 5.44
C ALA A 61 -15.92 5.17 4.03
N ALA A 62 -15.44 6.14 3.27
CA ALA A 62 -15.87 6.35 1.89
C ALA A 62 -15.52 5.14 1.00
N ILE A 63 -14.28 4.62 1.09
CA ILE A 63 -13.83 3.46 0.32
C ILE A 63 -14.62 2.22 0.72
N SER A 64 -14.67 1.89 2.00
CA SER A 64 -15.34 0.70 2.52
C SER A 64 -16.83 0.65 2.17
N SER A 65 -17.49 1.81 2.09
CA SER A 65 -18.89 1.90 1.66
C SER A 65 -19.14 1.45 0.20
N THR A 66 -18.10 1.43 -0.64
CA THR A 66 -18.17 0.97 -2.04
C THR A 66 -17.84 -0.52 -2.21
N LEU A 67 -17.38 -1.18 -1.14
CA LEU A 67 -16.92 -2.56 -1.17
C LEU A 67 -18.03 -3.50 -0.71
N SER A 68 -18.15 -4.64 -1.40
CA SER A 68 -19.02 -5.75 -1.00
C SER A 68 -18.45 -6.53 0.20
N SER A 69 -17.12 -6.53 0.37
CA SER A 69 -16.42 -7.20 1.48
C SER A 69 -15.14 -6.43 1.86
N PRO A 70 -15.24 -5.37 2.68
CA PRO A 70 -14.08 -4.66 3.19
C PRO A 70 -13.34 -5.48 4.26
N TYR A 71 -12.08 -5.11 4.54
CA TYR A 71 -11.24 -5.70 5.59
C TYR A 71 -11.08 -7.22 5.47
N PRO A 72 -10.40 -7.70 4.41
CA PRO A 72 -10.16 -9.13 4.25
C PRO A 72 -9.36 -9.69 5.44
N GLY A 73 -9.70 -10.92 5.85
CA GLY A 73 -8.95 -11.61 6.90
C GLY A 73 -7.55 -12.06 6.46
N PRO A 74 -6.71 -12.58 7.37
CA PRO A 74 -5.34 -13.00 7.07
C PRO A 74 -5.25 -14.31 6.26
N GLY A 75 -6.38 -14.96 5.93
CA GLY A 75 -6.39 -16.28 5.28
C GLY A 75 -5.77 -16.29 3.88
N GLN A 76 -5.26 -17.44 3.46
CA GLN A 76 -4.69 -17.63 2.11
C GLN A 76 -5.73 -17.41 1.01
N THR A 77 -6.99 -17.78 1.25
CA THR A 77 -8.09 -17.50 0.33
C THR A 77 -9.09 -16.58 0.99
N VAL A 78 -9.34 -15.43 0.37
CA VAL A 78 -10.27 -14.40 0.86
C VAL A 78 -11.28 -14.02 -0.21
N PRO A 79 -12.47 -13.51 0.13
CA PRO A 79 -13.40 -12.99 -0.87
C PRO A 79 -12.85 -11.71 -1.50
N CYS A 80 -13.01 -11.57 -2.82
CA CYS A 80 -12.77 -10.32 -3.53
C CYS A 80 -13.68 -9.22 -2.98
N SER A 81 -13.10 -8.09 -2.59
CA SER A 81 -13.82 -6.98 -1.96
C SER A 81 -14.86 -6.32 -2.86
N LEU A 82 -14.83 -6.54 -4.18
CA LEU A 82 -15.84 -6.04 -5.12
C LEU A 82 -16.88 -7.09 -5.51
N CYS A 83 -16.45 -8.25 -5.98
CA CYS A 83 -17.35 -9.25 -6.60
C CYS A 83 -17.53 -10.53 -5.78
N LEU A 84 -16.92 -10.63 -4.60
CA LEU A 84 -16.99 -11.78 -3.68
C LEU A 84 -16.41 -13.11 -4.21
N ARG A 85 -15.93 -13.16 -5.46
CA ARG A 85 -15.20 -14.33 -5.98
C ARG A 85 -13.95 -14.60 -5.13
N PRO A 86 -13.59 -15.87 -4.89
CA PRO A 86 -12.42 -16.21 -4.09
C PRO A 86 -11.14 -15.68 -4.74
N VAL A 87 -10.25 -15.14 -3.91
CA VAL A 87 -8.91 -14.68 -4.26
C VAL A 87 -7.93 -15.55 -3.51
N ASP A 88 -7.10 -16.29 -4.25
CA ASP A 88 -5.93 -16.97 -3.70
C ASP A 88 -4.78 -15.97 -3.59
N ARG A 89 -4.36 -15.68 -2.36
CA ARG A 89 -3.29 -14.72 -2.05
C ARG A 89 -1.89 -15.27 -2.28
N THR A 90 -1.75 -16.58 -2.46
CA THR A 90 -0.49 -17.21 -2.86
C THR A 90 -0.19 -17.03 -4.35
N SER A 91 -1.18 -16.54 -5.10
CA SER A 91 -1.04 -16.04 -6.45
C SER A 91 -0.99 -14.50 -6.46
N PRO A 92 -0.41 -13.87 -7.50
CA PRO A 92 -0.42 -12.40 -7.64
C PRO A 92 -1.84 -11.84 -7.58
N HIS A 93 -2.05 -10.88 -6.70
CA HIS A 93 -3.33 -10.19 -6.51
C HIS A 93 -3.09 -8.71 -6.18
N VAL A 94 -4.15 -7.92 -6.30
CA VAL A 94 -4.12 -6.50 -5.91
C VAL A 94 -4.71 -6.35 -4.51
N SER A 95 -4.02 -5.63 -3.66
CA SER A 95 -4.51 -5.16 -2.37
C SER A 95 -4.55 -3.64 -2.31
N VAL A 96 -5.40 -3.09 -1.45
CA VAL A 96 -5.40 -1.69 -1.06
C VAL A 96 -5.24 -1.64 0.44
N SER A 97 -4.27 -0.84 0.88
CA SER A 97 -3.92 -0.70 2.29
C SER A 97 -3.85 0.76 2.70
N MET A 98 -4.17 1.02 3.97
CA MET A 98 -3.88 2.26 4.65
C MET A 98 -2.68 2.04 5.58
N SER A 99 -1.63 2.83 5.43
CA SER A 99 -0.44 2.74 6.28
C SER A 99 -0.24 4.06 7.03
N GLU A 100 0.05 3.99 8.31
CA GLU A 100 0.46 5.13 9.14
C GLU A 100 1.98 5.26 9.11
N PHE A 101 2.46 6.47 8.85
CA PHE A 101 3.87 6.80 8.77
C PHE A 101 4.26 7.82 9.82
N GLU A 102 5.44 7.63 10.37
CA GLU A 102 6.16 8.63 11.15
C GLU A 102 7.44 9.04 10.42
N ASP A 103 7.84 10.29 10.59
CA ASP A 103 9.11 10.78 10.06
C ASP A 103 10.27 10.15 10.81
N ALA A 104 11.17 9.55 10.06
CA ALA A 104 12.42 8.97 10.55
C ALA A 104 13.61 9.63 9.84
N SER A 105 13.43 10.89 9.41
CA SER A 105 14.43 11.60 8.63
C SER A 105 15.64 11.95 9.49
N GLU A 106 16.82 11.66 8.96
CA GLU A 106 18.12 12.02 9.52
C GLU A 106 18.71 13.17 8.69
N PRO A 107 19.73 13.90 9.19
CA PRO A 107 20.36 14.99 8.44
C PRO A 107 20.85 14.64 7.03
N TRP A 108 21.15 13.35 6.78
CA TRP A 108 21.66 12.82 5.51
C TRP A 108 20.64 11.98 4.72
N LEU A 109 19.43 11.76 5.25
CA LEU A 109 18.45 10.85 4.65
C LEU A 109 17.03 11.29 4.99
N VAL A 110 16.24 11.60 3.97
CA VAL A 110 14.79 11.74 4.14
C VAL A 110 14.18 10.35 4.20
N SER A 111 13.52 10.00 5.30
CA SER A 111 12.88 8.70 5.44
C SER A 111 11.64 8.74 6.32
N ALA A 112 10.77 7.76 6.13
CA ALA A 112 9.62 7.51 6.98
C ALA A 112 9.61 6.05 7.41
N ARG A 113 9.04 5.78 8.58
CA ARG A 113 8.79 4.43 9.07
C ARG A 113 7.29 4.17 9.08
N VAL A 114 6.89 2.97 8.68
CA VAL A 114 5.50 2.50 8.86
C VAL A 114 5.32 2.09 10.32
N VAL A 115 4.30 2.64 10.96
CA VAL A 115 3.95 2.39 12.37
C VAL A 115 2.79 1.41 12.45
N ASP A 116 1.79 1.58 11.59
CA ASP A 116 0.65 0.67 11.44
C ASP A 116 0.35 0.47 9.96
N GLU A 117 -0.20 -0.69 9.62
CA GLU A 117 -0.70 -0.96 8.28
C GLU A 117 -1.94 -1.84 8.34
N ARG A 118 -2.96 -1.43 7.59
CA ARG A 118 -4.24 -2.11 7.52
C ARG A 118 -4.65 -2.35 6.08
N GLU A 119 -4.87 -3.62 5.75
CA GLU A 119 -5.43 -4.01 4.45
C GLU A 119 -6.93 -3.71 4.43
N LEU A 120 -7.36 -2.83 3.52
CA LEU A 120 -8.76 -2.40 3.38
C LEU A 120 -9.51 -3.27 2.37
N ALA A 121 -8.83 -3.70 1.30
CA ALA A 121 -9.44 -4.45 0.21
C ALA A 121 -8.47 -5.41 -0.46
N VAL A 122 -8.98 -6.52 -0.99
CA VAL A 122 -8.28 -7.45 -1.87
C VAL A 122 -9.14 -7.70 -3.11
N TYR A 123 -8.54 -7.65 -4.29
CA TYR A 123 -9.25 -7.83 -5.56
C TYR A 123 -8.80 -9.09 -6.29
N CYS A 124 -9.76 -9.78 -6.90
CA CYS A 124 -9.46 -10.82 -7.87
C CYS A 124 -8.93 -10.21 -9.17
N HIS A 125 -8.20 -11.01 -9.94
CA HIS A 125 -7.64 -10.61 -11.24
C HIS A 125 -8.66 -9.99 -12.21
N GLY A 126 -9.92 -10.44 -12.17
CA GLY A 126 -10.98 -9.90 -13.02
C GLY A 126 -11.55 -8.54 -12.56
N CYS A 127 -11.27 -8.12 -11.32
CA CYS A 127 -11.68 -6.81 -10.80
C CYS A 127 -10.52 -5.80 -10.80
N ALA A 128 -9.30 -6.28 -10.59
CA ALA A 128 -8.08 -5.49 -10.76
C ALA A 128 -6.94 -6.42 -11.19
N GLU A 129 -6.30 -6.09 -12.31
CA GLU A 129 -5.17 -6.83 -12.82
C GLU A 129 -3.90 -6.44 -12.03
N PRO A 130 -3.17 -7.42 -11.44
CA PRO A 130 -1.92 -7.16 -10.73
C PRO A 130 -0.81 -6.81 -11.72
N ARG A 131 -0.08 -5.74 -11.44
CA ARG A 131 1.17 -5.45 -12.15
C ARG A 131 2.23 -6.43 -11.71
N LEU A 132 2.87 -7.07 -12.68
CA LEU A 132 4.03 -7.92 -12.44
C LEU A 132 5.27 -7.04 -12.50
N ALA A 133 6.27 -7.34 -11.66
CA ALA A 133 7.57 -6.69 -11.78
C ALA A 133 8.10 -6.93 -13.20
N SER A 134 8.24 -5.88 -14.00
CA SER A 134 8.94 -5.98 -15.28
C SER A 134 10.38 -6.36 -14.96
N MET A 135 10.80 -7.56 -15.35
CA MET A 135 12.21 -7.98 -15.32
C MET A 135 13.03 -7.22 -16.38
N SER A 136 13.03 -5.89 -16.32
CA SER A 136 14.04 -5.04 -16.92
C SER A 136 14.97 -4.58 -15.80
N PHE A 137 15.62 -5.52 -15.13
CA PHE A 137 16.86 -5.21 -14.44
C PHE A 137 17.89 -4.98 -15.54
N ASP A 138 18.20 -3.72 -15.82
CA ASP A 138 19.33 -3.37 -16.68
C ASP A 138 20.61 -3.64 -15.86
N GLU A 139 21.22 -4.80 -16.07
CA GLU A 139 22.48 -5.19 -15.42
C GLU A 139 23.63 -4.18 -15.68
N SER A 140 23.44 -3.22 -16.61
CA SER A 140 24.42 -2.18 -16.93
C SER A 140 24.59 -1.12 -15.84
N GLU A 141 23.64 -0.96 -14.89
CA GLU A 141 23.76 0.03 -13.81
C GLU A 141 24.61 -0.45 -12.61
N LEU A 142 24.96 -1.74 -12.54
CA LEU A 142 25.73 -2.26 -11.40
C LEU A 142 27.24 -2.02 -11.49
N GLY A 143 27.76 -1.46 -12.59
CA GLY A 143 29.12 -0.93 -12.66
C GLY A 143 30.23 -1.90 -12.21
N VAL A 144 30.00 -3.21 -12.23
CA VAL A 144 31.05 -4.20 -11.93
C VAL A 144 31.77 -4.51 -13.24
N GLY A 145 32.62 -3.57 -13.65
CA GLY A 145 33.64 -3.84 -14.66
C GLY A 145 34.59 -4.92 -14.15
N ALA A 146 34.72 -5.98 -14.94
CA ALA A 146 35.74 -7.01 -14.78
C ALA A 146 37.17 -6.47 -14.96
#